data_AF-A0AAV2C6Y2-F1
#
_entry.id   AF-A0AAV2C6Y2-F1
#
_cell.length_a   1.000
_cell.length_b   1.000
_cell.length_c   1.000
_cell.angle_alpha   90.00
_cell.angle_beta   90.00
_cell.angle_gamma   90.00
#
_symmetry.space_group_name_H-M   'P 1'
#
loop_
_entity.id
_entity.type
_entity.pdbx_description
1 polymer ?
#
loop_
_entity_poly.entity_id
_entity_poly.type
_entity_poly.pdbx_seq_one_letter_code
_entity_poly.pdbx_strand_id
1 'polypeptide(L)'
;MLQRTAVSPIFSSTSSPLLLMAIAKRIPLMSFIQHSYHTLHRPSILSCHHPDHRPFARPVKFSSRRAEFCSLVSSAASRIHESSSTVATRVSGRETKAQRRAARNSPEGQLRVKIDMCSKSGDLTEALRLYDEARRDGIPVTQHLYNVLLYLCSSSNAGSFSDLGLKRGFEIFQQMVIDKIDPNEATFTNAARLAAGLEDPDMAFDLVKQMKNFDIPPKLRSYGPALFGYCEKEMADKGYEVYVHMNETGVVAEEAEISALLKVSAGAEKGGRVYEMIHRLRATVRQVAESTMEIIEDWFKSEGGGKVGLGKWDERKVREGVVKGGGGWHGQGWLGDGPWRVTRTQVDEEGVCQCCGEKLVCIDIDPRETEHFARSLSSLACKKEVKSDFIRFQEWLRRHGPFDAVVDGANISLINQQHFNFRQLNNVVNKLREMSPSKRFPLIILHKSRVTGGPAQHPKNQALLERWTNSGALYATPPGSNDDWYWLYAAVSFKGLLVTNDEMRDHLFQLLGTSFFPRWKEKHQVRLSVSTSGLKLHMPPPYSIVIQESEKGSWHVPMSTDDDIATPRQWLCSTRQSS
;
A
#
# COMPACT_ATOMS: atom_id res chain seq x y z
N MET A 1 -4.68 52.71 -12.75
CA MET A 1 -5.96 52.75 -13.52
C MET A 1 -6.42 51.31 -13.69
N LEU A 2 -7.07 50.71 -12.70
CA LEU A 2 -8.53 50.62 -12.51
C LEU A 2 -9.29 50.13 -13.75
N GLN A 3 -9.66 48.84 -13.77
CA GLN A 3 -11.07 48.45 -13.80
C GLN A 3 -11.25 47.00 -13.32
N ARG A 4 -11.98 46.87 -12.21
CA ARG A 4 -12.66 45.67 -11.73
C ARG A 4 -14.05 45.63 -12.37
N THR A 5 -14.54 44.45 -12.71
CA THR A 5 -15.98 44.15 -12.69
C THR A 5 -16.20 42.78 -12.06
N ALA A 6 -16.90 42.79 -10.93
CA ALA A 6 -17.49 41.63 -10.27
C ALA A 6 -19.01 41.79 -10.43
N VAL A 7 -19.71 40.73 -10.85
CA VAL A 7 -21.16 40.62 -10.66
C VAL A 7 -21.54 39.17 -10.35
N SER A 8 -22.15 39.03 -9.18
CA SER A 8 -23.13 38.03 -8.71
C SER A 8 -23.92 38.79 -7.62
N PRO A 9 -25.14 38.41 -7.17
CA PRO A 9 -25.75 37.07 -7.16
C PRO A 9 -27.30 37.05 -7.38
N ILE A 10 -27.97 35.89 -7.23
CA ILE A 10 -29.11 35.62 -6.31
C ILE A 10 -29.74 34.22 -6.58
N PHE A 11 -30.17 33.61 -5.47
CA PHE A 11 -30.69 32.27 -5.18
C PHE A 11 -32.03 31.86 -5.85
N SER A 12 -32.26 30.54 -5.97
CA SER A 12 -33.39 29.87 -5.28
C SER A 12 -33.30 28.33 -5.39
N SER A 13 -34.01 27.67 -4.48
CA SER A 13 -33.86 26.34 -3.91
C SER A 13 -34.82 25.27 -4.45
N THR A 14 -34.64 24.03 -3.96
CA THR A 14 -35.50 22.80 -4.05
C THR A 14 -35.27 21.97 -5.32
N SER A 15 -35.08 20.64 -5.35
CA SER A 15 -35.47 19.53 -4.47
C SER A 15 -34.61 18.30 -4.79
N SER A 16 -34.29 17.44 -3.81
CA SER A 16 -33.87 16.04 -4.04
C SER A 16 -35.13 15.16 -4.24
N PRO A 17 -35.08 14.03 -4.97
CA PRO A 17 -34.60 12.77 -4.38
C PRO A 17 -33.85 11.79 -5.32
N LEU A 18 -33.02 10.94 -4.69
CA LEU A 18 -32.74 9.52 -5.00
C LEU A 18 -32.69 9.06 -6.47
N LEU A 19 -31.49 8.77 -6.98
CA LEU A 19 -31.27 7.62 -7.86
C LEU A 19 -29.81 7.11 -7.78
N LEU A 20 -29.60 6.10 -6.93
CA LEU A 20 -28.45 5.21 -6.96
C LEU A 20 -28.81 4.06 -7.92
N MET A 21 -28.10 3.89 -9.03
CA MET A 21 -27.68 2.59 -9.61
C MET A 21 -27.19 2.74 -11.07
N ALA A 22 -26.17 1.93 -11.36
CA ALA A 22 -25.81 1.36 -12.67
C ALA A 22 -25.14 2.26 -13.72
N ILE A 23 -23.81 2.17 -13.80
CA ILE A 23 -23.11 2.02 -15.09
C ILE A 23 -22.07 0.90 -14.96
N ALA A 24 -22.54 -0.33 -15.14
CA ALA A 24 -21.77 -1.39 -15.74
C ALA A 24 -21.95 -1.29 -17.26
N LYS A 25 -20.87 -1.24 -18.04
CA LYS A 25 -20.80 -1.64 -19.46
C LYS A 25 -19.33 -1.72 -19.86
N ARG A 26 -18.81 -2.94 -19.99
CA ARG A 26 -18.71 -3.74 -21.23
C ARG A 26 -17.53 -3.32 -22.10
N ILE A 27 -16.43 -4.07 -21.96
CA ILE A 27 -15.42 -4.25 -22.99
C ILE A 27 -15.84 -5.48 -23.81
N PRO A 28 -15.89 -5.44 -25.15
CA PRO A 28 -16.41 -6.55 -25.95
C PRO A 28 -15.35 -7.66 -26.11
N LEU A 29 -15.76 -8.90 -25.82
CA LEU A 29 -15.09 -10.11 -26.31
C LEU A 29 -15.18 -10.16 -27.83
N MET A 30 -14.03 -10.33 -28.50
CA MET A 30 -13.97 -10.79 -29.89
C MET A 30 -13.67 -12.29 -29.90
N SER A 31 -14.51 -13.02 -30.62
CA SER A 31 -14.47 -14.47 -30.86
C SER A 31 -13.84 -14.82 -32.21
N PHE A 32 -13.50 -16.10 -32.36
CA PHE A 32 -13.01 -16.85 -33.55
C PHE A 32 -11.49 -16.75 -33.77
N ILE A 33 -10.74 -17.84 -34.01
CA ILE A 33 -10.98 -18.94 -34.96
C ILE A 33 -10.39 -20.26 -34.42
N GLN A 34 -11.19 -21.34 -34.48
CA GLN A 34 -10.74 -22.74 -34.43
C GLN A 34 -10.01 -23.10 -35.72
N HIS A 35 -8.83 -23.73 -35.62
CA HIS A 35 -8.28 -24.54 -36.70
C HIS A 35 -7.84 -25.92 -36.18
N SER A 36 -8.58 -26.91 -36.66
CA SER A 36 -8.37 -28.34 -36.55
C SER A 36 -7.38 -28.78 -37.62
N TYR A 37 -6.36 -29.58 -37.30
CA TYR A 37 -5.75 -30.48 -38.30
C TYR A 37 -5.23 -31.79 -37.66
N HIS A 38 -5.91 -32.87 -38.05
CA HIS A 38 -5.46 -34.19 -38.46
C HIS A 38 -4.25 -34.91 -37.83
N THR A 39 -4.62 -36.09 -37.30
CA THR A 39 -3.95 -37.40 -37.28
C THR A 39 -3.06 -37.72 -38.49
N LEU A 40 -1.89 -38.32 -38.21
CA LEU A 40 -1.22 -39.27 -39.12
C LEU A 40 -0.58 -40.43 -38.34
N HIS A 41 -0.72 -41.62 -38.94
CA HIS A 41 -0.33 -42.94 -38.48
C HIS A 41 1.19 -43.22 -38.54
N ARG A 42 1.70 -43.96 -37.53
CA ARG A 42 2.60 -45.16 -37.50
C ARG A 42 3.60 -45.43 -38.66
N PRO A 43 4.76 -46.11 -38.42
CA PRO A 43 4.77 -47.49 -37.91
C PRO A 43 5.91 -47.91 -36.96
N SER A 44 5.66 -49.09 -36.39
CA SER A 44 6.38 -49.89 -35.40
C SER A 44 7.37 -50.84 -36.08
N ILE A 45 8.56 -51.10 -35.50
CA ILE A 45 9.28 -52.39 -35.65
C ILE A 45 10.12 -52.74 -34.39
N LEU A 46 9.82 -53.94 -33.89
CA LEU A 46 10.58 -54.97 -33.15
C LEU A 46 11.09 -54.81 -31.70
N SER A 47 10.75 -55.89 -31.00
CA SER A 47 10.97 -56.34 -29.63
C SER A 47 12.34 -57.02 -29.44
N CYS A 48 12.89 -56.89 -28.24
CA CYS A 48 13.58 -57.99 -27.55
C CYS A 48 13.34 -57.93 -26.02
N HIS A 49 12.86 -59.04 -25.45
CA HIS A 49 12.78 -59.40 -24.02
C HIS A 49 14.21 -59.65 -23.45
N HIS A 50 14.58 -59.61 -22.15
CA HIS A 50 13.96 -59.62 -20.80
C HIS A 50 15.11 -59.28 -19.78
N PRO A 51 14.96 -59.49 -18.44
CA PRO A 51 14.37 -58.67 -17.37
C PRO A 51 15.42 -57.95 -16.46
N ASP A 52 15.00 -56.93 -15.71
CA ASP A 52 15.28 -56.92 -14.27
C ASP A 52 14.34 -55.98 -13.51
N HIS A 53 13.71 -56.53 -12.46
CA HIS A 53 12.68 -55.91 -11.64
C HIS A 53 13.28 -55.03 -10.53
N ARG A 54 12.88 -53.76 -10.45
CA ARG A 54 12.61 -53.07 -9.17
C ARG A 54 11.41 -52.12 -9.35
N PRO A 55 10.42 -52.11 -8.43
CA PRO A 55 9.16 -51.42 -8.67
C PRO A 55 9.33 -49.90 -8.53
N PHE A 56 8.95 -49.17 -9.58
CA PHE A 56 8.62 -47.75 -9.49
C PHE A 56 7.50 -47.56 -8.44
N ALA A 57 7.79 -46.79 -7.41
CA ALA A 57 6.76 -46.24 -6.54
C ALA A 57 5.82 -45.37 -7.40
N ARG A 58 4.54 -45.75 -7.44
CA ARG A 58 3.49 -44.94 -8.06
C ARG A 58 3.45 -43.56 -7.36
N PRO A 59 3.24 -42.46 -8.09
CA PRO A 59 2.94 -41.19 -7.44
C PRO A 59 1.60 -41.34 -6.72
N VAL A 60 1.62 -41.19 -5.39
CA VAL A 60 0.40 -41.13 -4.59
C VAL A 60 -0.39 -39.90 -5.04
N LYS A 61 -1.64 -40.12 -5.47
CA LYS A 61 -2.53 -39.08 -5.99
C LYS A 61 -2.85 -38.04 -4.90
N PHE A 62 -2.12 -36.93 -4.89
CA PHE A 62 -2.39 -35.76 -4.03
C PHE A 62 -3.77 -35.12 -4.30
N SER A 63 -4.38 -35.35 -5.48
CA SER A 63 -5.68 -34.77 -5.84
C SER A 63 -6.85 -35.22 -4.94
N SER A 64 -6.78 -36.40 -4.31
CA SER A 64 -7.86 -36.92 -3.45
C SER A 64 -8.00 -36.10 -2.16
N ARG A 65 -6.87 -35.71 -1.56
CA ARG A 65 -6.85 -34.99 -0.27
C ARG A 65 -7.37 -33.56 -0.38
N ARG A 66 -7.12 -32.87 -1.50
CA ARG A 66 -7.64 -31.52 -1.75
C ARG A 66 -9.16 -31.49 -1.80
N ALA A 67 -9.78 -32.45 -2.50
CA ALA A 67 -11.23 -32.53 -2.64
C ALA A 67 -11.91 -32.86 -1.29
N GLU A 68 -11.39 -33.83 -0.55
CA GLU A 68 -11.87 -34.19 0.79
C GLU A 68 -11.77 -33.00 1.76
N PHE A 69 -10.64 -32.29 1.74
CA PHE A 69 -10.42 -31.12 2.59
C PHE A 69 -11.37 -29.97 2.26
N CYS A 70 -11.49 -29.59 0.99
CA CYS A 70 -12.41 -28.52 0.57
C CYS A 70 -13.87 -28.88 0.85
N SER A 71 -14.24 -30.16 0.72
CA SER A 71 -15.57 -30.66 1.07
C SER A 71 -15.85 -30.55 2.58
N LEU A 72 -14.88 -30.86 3.43
CA LEU A 72 -15.03 -30.75 4.89
C LEU A 72 -15.26 -29.30 5.32
N VAL A 73 -14.46 -28.37 4.79
CA VAL A 73 -14.59 -26.94 5.11
C VAL A 73 -15.91 -26.38 4.57
N SER A 74 -16.32 -26.78 3.36
CA SER A 74 -17.61 -26.38 2.79
C SER A 74 -18.80 -26.93 3.59
N SER A 75 -18.72 -28.17 4.05
CA SER A 75 -19.75 -28.79 4.92
C SER A 75 -19.85 -28.10 6.28
N ALA A 76 -18.75 -27.57 6.81
CA ALA A 76 -18.78 -26.80 8.04
C ALA A 76 -19.47 -25.44 7.86
N ALA A 77 -19.23 -24.76 6.74
CA ALA A 77 -19.89 -23.49 6.42
C ALA A 77 -21.42 -23.62 6.33
N SER A 78 -21.93 -24.70 5.70
CA SER A 78 -23.38 -24.94 5.59
C SER A 78 -24.07 -25.12 6.94
N ARG A 79 -23.39 -25.69 7.94
CA ARG A 79 -23.94 -25.91 9.30
C ARG A 79 -23.96 -24.63 10.14
N ILE A 80 -23.08 -23.67 9.84
CA ILE A 80 -23.06 -22.37 10.54
C ILE A 80 -24.29 -21.54 10.15
N HIS A 81 -24.68 -21.55 8.87
CA HIS A 81 -25.88 -20.86 8.39
C HIS A 81 -27.18 -21.39 9.04
N GLU A 82 -27.26 -22.67 9.41
CA GLU A 82 -28.41 -23.23 10.16
C GLU A 82 -28.45 -22.82 11.64
N SER A 83 -27.32 -22.41 12.23
CA SER A 83 -27.20 -22.08 13.66
C SER A 83 -27.34 -20.59 14.01
N SER A 84 -27.51 -19.72 13.01
CA SER A 84 -27.54 -18.26 13.17
C SER A 84 -28.80 -17.69 13.86
N SER A 85 -29.70 -18.54 14.39
CA SER A 85 -30.97 -18.10 15.01
C SER A 85 -30.93 -17.86 16.53
N THR A 86 -29.76 -17.80 17.19
CA THR A 86 -29.69 -17.46 18.62
C THR A 86 -28.64 -16.38 18.91
N VAL A 87 -29.10 -15.15 19.11
CA VAL A 87 -28.30 -14.01 19.56
C VAL A 87 -27.93 -14.21 21.04
N ALA A 88 -26.65 -14.51 21.32
CA ALA A 88 -26.12 -14.51 22.68
C ALA A 88 -25.60 -13.11 23.05
N THR A 89 -26.25 -12.48 24.03
CA THR A 89 -25.89 -11.17 24.58
C THR A 89 -24.56 -11.25 25.33
N ARG A 90 -23.47 -10.71 24.76
CA ARG A 90 -22.19 -10.56 25.49
C ARG A 90 -22.24 -9.33 26.40
N VAL A 91 -22.27 -9.56 27.71
CA VAL A 91 -22.09 -8.52 28.73
C VAL A 91 -20.59 -8.26 28.92
N SER A 92 -20.11 -7.06 28.54
CA SER A 92 -18.71 -6.66 28.75
C SER A 92 -18.52 -6.01 30.13
N GLY A 93 -18.24 -6.82 31.16
CA GLY A 93 -17.77 -6.33 32.45
C GLY A 93 -16.23 -6.18 32.47
N ARG A 94 -15.69 -5.14 33.12
CA ARG A 94 -14.24 -5.01 33.36
C ARG A 94 -13.79 -6.04 34.40
N GLU A 95 -13.02 -7.03 33.97
CA GLU A 95 -12.42 -8.05 34.84
C GLU A 95 -11.50 -7.46 35.90
N THR A 96 -11.63 -7.95 37.14
CA THR A 96 -10.78 -7.54 38.27
C THR A 96 -9.39 -8.18 38.20
N LYS A 97 -8.40 -7.56 38.87
CA LYS A 97 -7.00 -8.03 38.88
C LYS A 97 -6.83 -9.45 39.45
N ALA A 98 -7.70 -9.85 40.37
CA ALA A 98 -7.74 -11.20 40.95
C ALA A 98 -8.29 -12.24 39.96
N GLN A 99 -9.36 -11.92 39.23
CA GLN A 99 -9.93 -12.79 38.19
C GLN A 99 -8.93 -13.07 37.06
N ARG A 100 -8.15 -12.05 36.64
CA ARG A 100 -7.08 -12.24 35.64
C ARG A 100 -5.97 -13.19 36.12
N ARG A 101 -5.62 -13.14 37.41
CA ARG A 101 -4.61 -14.03 38.00
C ARG A 101 -5.13 -15.46 38.12
N ALA A 102 -6.39 -15.64 38.49
CA ALA A 102 -7.05 -16.95 38.51
C ALA A 102 -7.18 -17.55 37.10
N ALA A 103 -7.59 -16.76 36.11
CA ALA A 103 -7.66 -17.18 34.70
C ALA A 103 -6.29 -17.59 34.15
N ARG A 104 -5.22 -16.85 34.49
CA ARG A 104 -3.84 -17.21 34.11
C ARG A 104 -3.35 -18.51 34.76
N ASN A 105 -3.81 -18.80 35.98
CA ASN A 105 -3.43 -20.01 36.71
C ASN A 105 -4.29 -21.23 36.36
N SER A 106 -5.38 -21.06 35.59
CA SER A 106 -6.18 -22.19 35.08
C SER A 106 -5.37 -23.08 34.13
N PRO A 107 -5.75 -24.36 33.94
CA PRO A 107 -5.10 -25.24 32.97
C PRO A 107 -5.04 -24.63 31.55
N GLU A 108 -6.14 -24.00 31.11
CA GLU A 108 -6.22 -23.29 29.82
C GLU A 108 -5.27 -22.08 29.75
N GLY A 109 -5.20 -21.29 30.83
CA GLY A 109 -4.32 -20.13 30.92
C GLY A 109 -2.84 -20.51 30.93
N GLN A 110 -2.49 -21.61 31.62
CA GLN A 110 -1.15 -22.16 31.62
C GLN A 110 -0.76 -22.71 30.25
N LEU A 111 -1.65 -23.46 29.59
CA LEU A 111 -1.46 -23.96 28.23
C LEU A 111 -1.21 -22.81 27.25
N ARG A 112 -2.01 -21.75 27.34
CA ARG A 112 -1.84 -20.54 26.53
C ARG A 112 -0.46 -19.93 26.70
N VAL A 113 -0.01 -19.73 27.94
CA VAL A 113 1.31 -19.14 28.21
C VAL A 113 2.43 -20.02 27.65
N LYS A 114 2.33 -21.35 27.79
CA LYS A 114 3.33 -22.29 27.26
C LYS A 114 3.38 -22.25 25.73
N ILE A 115 2.24 -22.33 25.05
CA ILE A 115 2.18 -22.28 23.58
C ILE A 115 2.63 -20.91 23.04
N ASP A 116 2.24 -19.80 23.69
CA ASP A 116 2.71 -18.46 23.33
C ASP A 116 4.24 -18.33 23.51
N MET A 117 4.84 -19.02 24.49
CA MET A 117 6.31 -19.09 24.64
C MET A 117 6.95 -19.90 23.51
N CYS A 118 6.38 -21.06 23.15
CA CYS A 118 6.85 -21.86 22.01
C CYS A 118 6.80 -21.07 20.70
N SER A 119 5.77 -20.23 20.51
CA SER A 119 5.68 -19.34 19.35
C SER A 119 6.80 -18.30 19.29
N LYS A 120 7.31 -17.84 20.44
CA LYS A 120 8.41 -16.88 20.49
C LYS A 120 9.78 -17.54 20.30
N SER A 121 9.94 -18.77 20.78
CA SER A 121 11.17 -19.55 20.60
C SER A 121 11.23 -20.30 19.27
N GLY A 122 10.12 -20.36 18.52
CA GLY A 122 10.03 -21.14 17.28
C GLY A 122 10.00 -22.66 17.50
N ASP A 123 9.64 -23.11 18.71
CA ASP A 123 9.67 -24.53 19.08
C ASP A 123 8.38 -25.24 18.68
N LEU A 124 8.34 -25.75 17.44
CA LEU A 124 7.21 -26.52 16.92
C LEU A 124 6.99 -27.83 17.70
N THR A 125 8.07 -28.54 18.03
CA THR A 125 7.98 -29.88 18.62
C THR A 125 7.31 -29.83 19.99
N GLU A 126 7.73 -28.90 20.83
CA GLU A 126 7.11 -28.72 22.14
C GLU A 126 5.67 -28.21 22.02
N ALA A 127 5.38 -27.32 21.06
CA ALA A 127 4.02 -26.85 20.82
C ALA A 127 3.06 -27.98 20.43
N LEU A 128 3.51 -28.90 19.56
CA LEU A 128 2.74 -30.09 19.18
C LEU A 128 2.57 -31.06 20.35
N ARG A 129 3.61 -31.27 21.16
CA ARG A 129 3.55 -32.11 22.36
C ARG A 129 2.52 -31.57 23.36
N LEU A 130 2.52 -30.26 23.60
CA LEU A 130 1.58 -29.57 24.47
C LEU A 130 0.14 -29.62 23.93
N TYR A 131 -0.03 -29.54 22.62
CA TYR A 131 -1.34 -29.72 21.98
C TYR A 131 -1.88 -31.14 22.19
N ASP A 132 -1.05 -32.16 21.97
CA ASP A 132 -1.44 -33.56 22.17
C ASP A 132 -1.74 -33.87 23.65
N GLU A 133 -0.98 -33.30 24.57
CA GLU A 133 -1.23 -33.37 26.02
C GLU A 133 -2.56 -32.70 26.39
N ALA A 134 -2.80 -31.46 25.93
CA ALA A 134 -4.05 -30.74 26.18
C ALA A 134 -5.28 -31.51 25.69
N ARG A 135 -5.17 -32.19 24.54
CA ARG A 135 -6.24 -33.03 24.01
C ARG A 135 -6.49 -34.28 24.84
N ARG A 136 -5.44 -34.95 25.31
CA ARG A 136 -5.57 -36.11 26.21
C ARG A 136 -6.22 -35.73 27.54
N ASP A 137 -5.87 -34.56 28.06
CA ASP A 137 -6.34 -34.05 29.34
C ASP A 137 -7.73 -33.38 29.25
N GLY A 138 -8.31 -33.31 28.05
CA GLY A 138 -9.63 -32.70 27.82
C GLY A 138 -9.66 -31.18 28.03
N ILE A 139 -8.50 -30.51 27.95
CA ILE A 139 -8.40 -29.06 28.09
C ILE A 139 -8.92 -28.40 26.80
N PRO A 140 -9.93 -27.51 26.87
CA PRO A 140 -10.46 -26.83 25.69
C PRO A 140 -9.40 -26.00 24.97
N VAL A 141 -9.20 -26.29 23.68
CA VAL A 141 -8.29 -25.51 22.82
C VAL A 141 -9.06 -24.34 22.22
N THR A 142 -8.66 -23.11 22.56
CA THR A 142 -9.34 -21.90 22.08
C THR A 142 -8.94 -21.53 20.64
N GLN A 143 -9.74 -20.69 19.97
CA GLN A 143 -9.44 -20.14 18.63
C GLN A 143 -8.04 -19.49 18.55
N HIS A 144 -7.59 -18.82 19.62
CA HIS A 144 -6.24 -18.23 19.68
C HIS A 144 -5.15 -19.31 19.62
N LEU A 145 -5.29 -20.39 20.40
CA LEU A 145 -4.29 -21.46 20.43
C LEU A 145 -4.21 -22.20 19.10
N TYR A 146 -5.35 -22.47 18.47
CA TYR A 146 -5.40 -23.02 17.11
C TYR A 146 -4.62 -22.14 16.12
N ASN A 147 -4.84 -20.82 16.15
CA ASN A 147 -4.12 -19.90 15.26
C ASN A 147 -2.60 -19.87 15.51
N VAL A 148 -2.16 -19.93 16.77
CA VAL A 148 -0.72 -19.98 17.10
C VAL A 148 -0.09 -21.28 16.64
N LEU A 149 -0.76 -22.42 16.84
CA LEU A 149 -0.29 -23.72 16.38
C LEU A 149 -0.20 -23.78 14.85
N LEU A 150 -1.23 -23.30 14.14
CA LEU A 150 -1.21 -23.22 12.67
C LEU A 150 -0.10 -22.29 12.17
N TYR A 151 0.13 -21.17 12.84
CA TYR A 151 1.22 -20.26 12.52
C TYR A 151 2.60 -20.93 12.67
N LEU A 152 2.84 -21.61 13.80
CA LEU A 152 4.06 -22.38 14.05
C LEU A 152 4.28 -23.47 12.99
N CYS A 153 3.22 -24.22 12.67
CA CYS A 153 3.27 -25.24 11.61
C CYS A 153 3.63 -24.63 10.24
N SER A 154 3.15 -23.42 9.94
CA SER A 154 3.43 -22.72 8.68
C SER A 154 4.79 -22.02 8.62
N SER A 155 5.40 -21.72 9.77
CA SER A 155 6.64 -20.94 9.89
C SER A 155 7.88 -21.81 10.15
N SER A 156 7.73 -23.14 10.10
CA SER A 156 8.80 -24.08 10.40
C SER A 156 9.79 -24.15 9.24
N ASN A 157 11.04 -23.73 9.50
CA ASN A 157 12.10 -23.62 8.50
C ASN A 157 12.38 -24.93 7.75
N ALA A 158 12.85 -24.77 6.50
CA ALA A 158 13.20 -25.84 5.57
C ALA A 158 14.13 -26.90 6.22
N GLY A 159 13.68 -28.15 6.23
CA GLY A 159 14.35 -29.32 6.83
C GLY A 159 13.37 -30.47 7.09
N SER A 160 13.83 -31.61 7.67
CA SER A 160 12.99 -32.80 7.95
C SER A 160 11.78 -32.52 8.88
N PHE A 161 11.79 -31.41 9.62
CA PHE A 161 10.68 -30.97 10.47
C PHE A 161 9.59 -30.20 9.71
N SER A 162 9.85 -29.75 8.48
CA SER A 162 8.87 -29.06 7.63
C SER A 162 7.70 -29.99 7.26
N ASP A 163 7.97 -31.22 6.87
CA ASP A 163 6.94 -32.20 6.49
C ASP A 163 6.05 -32.60 7.68
N LEU A 164 6.63 -32.68 8.89
CA LEU A 164 5.86 -32.91 10.12
C LEU A 164 4.95 -31.71 10.45
N GLY A 165 5.49 -30.49 10.40
CA GLY A 165 4.73 -29.27 10.64
C GLY A 165 3.57 -29.10 9.68
N LEU A 166 3.80 -29.33 8.38
CA LEU A 166 2.76 -29.22 7.36
C LEU A 166 1.65 -30.25 7.57
N LYS A 167 1.99 -31.54 7.76
CA LYS A 167 1.00 -32.60 8.02
C LYS A 167 0.17 -32.32 9.27
N ARG A 168 0.82 -32.05 10.40
CA ARG A 168 0.14 -31.75 11.67
C ARG A 168 -0.67 -30.45 11.56
N GLY A 169 -0.21 -29.46 10.81
CA GLY A 169 -0.94 -28.22 10.58
C GLY A 169 -2.30 -28.44 9.91
N PHE A 170 -2.37 -29.29 8.89
CA PHE A 170 -3.65 -29.64 8.26
C PHE A 170 -4.56 -30.44 9.18
N GLU A 171 -4.01 -31.40 9.94
CA GLU A 171 -4.78 -32.14 10.96
C GLU A 171 -5.36 -31.21 12.03
N ILE A 172 -4.56 -30.25 12.50
CA ILE A 172 -4.97 -29.25 13.50
C ILE A 172 -6.08 -28.34 12.94
N PHE A 173 -5.96 -27.93 11.67
CA PHE A 173 -7.01 -27.14 11.02
C PHE A 173 -8.31 -27.94 10.86
N GLN A 174 -8.23 -29.20 10.41
CA GLN A 174 -9.40 -30.09 10.34
C GLN A 174 -10.03 -30.31 11.72
N GLN A 175 -9.20 -30.48 12.75
CA GLN A 175 -9.68 -30.65 14.12
C GLN A 175 -10.40 -29.40 14.63
N MET A 176 -9.90 -28.20 14.35
CA MET A 176 -10.57 -26.94 14.71
C MET A 176 -12.00 -26.88 14.13
N VAL A 177 -12.16 -27.32 12.88
CA VAL A 177 -13.46 -27.40 12.22
C VAL A 177 -14.36 -28.47 12.86
N ILE A 178 -13.81 -29.63 13.22
CA ILE A 178 -14.53 -30.71 13.94
C ILE A 178 -14.98 -30.25 15.33
N ASP A 179 -14.13 -29.50 16.04
CA ASP A 179 -14.40 -28.92 17.35
C ASP A 179 -15.43 -27.77 17.30
N LYS A 180 -15.93 -27.44 16.09
CA LYS A 180 -16.91 -26.36 15.84
C LYS A 180 -16.42 -25.01 16.33
N ILE A 181 -15.13 -24.74 16.20
CA ILE A 181 -14.55 -23.45 16.50
C ILE A 181 -14.50 -22.64 15.21
N ASP A 182 -15.21 -21.52 15.18
CA ASP A 182 -15.30 -20.67 14.01
C ASP A 182 -13.90 -20.20 13.57
N PRO A 183 -13.49 -20.46 12.32
CA PRO A 183 -12.28 -19.89 11.76
C PRO A 183 -12.36 -18.37 11.72
N ASN A 184 -11.22 -17.69 11.82
CA ASN A 184 -11.12 -16.27 11.52
C ASN A 184 -10.16 -16.02 10.35
N GLU A 185 -9.97 -14.76 9.98
CA GLU A 185 -9.08 -14.39 8.88
C GLU A 185 -7.62 -14.85 9.10
N ALA A 186 -7.12 -14.89 10.34
CA ALA A 186 -5.79 -15.42 10.64
C ALA A 186 -5.72 -16.94 10.46
N THR A 187 -6.80 -17.66 10.80
CA THR A 187 -6.91 -19.11 10.60
C THR A 187 -6.75 -19.46 9.12
N PHE A 188 -7.53 -18.82 8.25
CA PHE A 188 -7.46 -19.03 6.80
C PHE A 188 -6.11 -18.61 6.21
N THR A 189 -5.54 -17.50 6.67
CA THR A 189 -4.22 -17.05 6.22
C THR A 189 -3.12 -18.06 6.59
N ASN A 190 -3.14 -18.60 7.80
CA ASN A 190 -2.18 -19.63 8.22
C ASN A 190 -2.39 -20.94 7.44
N ALA A 191 -3.65 -21.34 7.19
CA ALA A 191 -3.95 -22.50 6.34
C ALA A 191 -3.46 -22.31 4.90
N ALA A 192 -3.61 -21.12 4.32
CA ALA A 192 -3.08 -20.80 3.00
C ALA A 192 -1.54 -20.86 2.96
N ARG A 193 -0.86 -20.43 4.02
CA ARG A 193 0.60 -20.58 4.16
C ARG A 193 1.02 -22.05 4.27
N LEU A 194 0.27 -22.88 5.00
CA LEU A 194 0.50 -24.33 5.04
C LEU A 194 0.36 -24.95 3.64
N ALA A 195 -0.65 -24.54 2.87
CA ALA A 195 -0.83 -24.99 1.49
C ALA A 195 0.34 -24.56 0.58
N ALA A 196 0.84 -23.33 0.70
CA ALA A 196 2.03 -22.89 -0.02
C ALA A 196 3.29 -23.65 0.40
N GLY A 197 3.45 -24.01 1.68
CA GLY A 197 4.55 -24.86 2.14
C GLY A 197 4.51 -26.29 1.59
N LEU A 198 3.33 -26.80 1.21
CA LEU A 198 3.16 -28.03 0.44
C LEU A 198 3.33 -27.82 -1.07
N GLU A 199 3.70 -26.61 -1.49
CA GLU A 199 3.74 -26.18 -2.89
C GLU A 199 2.40 -26.39 -3.61
N ASP A 200 1.26 -26.25 -2.93
CA ASP A 200 -0.08 -26.35 -3.53
C ASP A 200 -0.78 -24.97 -3.53
N PRO A 201 -0.47 -24.10 -4.52
CA PRO A 201 -1.11 -22.79 -4.63
C PRO A 201 -2.60 -22.87 -4.98
N ASP A 202 -3.05 -23.98 -5.57
CA ASP A 202 -4.47 -24.18 -5.85
C ASP A 202 -5.28 -24.37 -4.57
N MET A 203 -4.77 -25.18 -3.64
CA MET A 203 -5.38 -25.33 -2.32
C MET A 203 -5.36 -24.01 -1.53
N ALA A 204 -4.27 -23.24 -1.63
CA ALA A 204 -4.19 -21.92 -1.02
C ALA A 204 -5.28 -20.98 -1.56
N PHE A 205 -5.52 -20.98 -2.88
CA PHE A 205 -6.55 -20.14 -3.47
C PHE A 205 -7.97 -20.60 -3.13
N ASP A 206 -8.23 -21.91 -3.10
CA ASP A 206 -9.52 -22.47 -2.71
C ASP A 206 -9.88 -22.10 -1.26
N LEU A 207 -8.90 -22.12 -0.36
CA LEU A 207 -9.06 -21.68 1.04
C LEU A 207 -9.47 -20.20 1.12
N VAL A 208 -8.88 -19.34 0.30
CA VAL A 208 -9.25 -17.91 0.25
C VAL A 208 -10.66 -17.73 -0.30
N LYS A 209 -11.05 -18.48 -1.35
CA LYS A 209 -12.43 -18.45 -1.88
C LYS A 209 -13.46 -18.90 -0.85
N GLN A 210 -13.11 -19.90 -0.01
CA GLN A 210 -13.99 -20.40 1.04
C GLN A 210 -14.24 -19.38 2.16
N MET A 211 -13.37 -18.38 2.37
CA MET A 211 -13.59 -17.32 3.38
C MET A 211 -14.92 -16.60 3.18
N LYS A 212 -15.38 -16.47 1.92
CA LYS A 212 -16.69 -15.90 1.58
C LYS A 212 -17.85 -16.69 2.19
N ASN A 213 -17.73 -18.02 2.28
CA ASN A 213 -18.78 -18.88 2.84
C ASN A 213 -18.90 -18.76 4.37
N PHE A 214 -17.90 -18.14 5.02
CA PHE A 214 -17.91 -17.86 6.46
C PHE A 214 -18.15 -16.38 6.77
N ASP A 215 -18.51 -15.57 5.76
CA ASP A 215 -18.65 -14.11 5.86
C ASP A 215 -17.36 -13.41 6.36
N ILE A 216 -16.19 -13.98 6.05
CA ILE A 216 -14.89 -13.43 6.45
C ILE A 216 -14.26 -12.71 5.26
N PRO A 217 -14.02 -11.39 5.33
CA PRO A 217 -13.35 -10.67 4.26
C PRO A 217 -11.86 -11.06 4.21
N PRO A 218 -11.34 -11.50 3.05
CA PRO A 218 -9.91 -11.78 2.88
C PRO A 218 -9.08 -10.50 2.97
N LYS A 219 -7.84 -10.63 3.43
CA LYS A 219 -6.85 -9.53 3.43
C LYS A 219 -5.75 -9.81 2.41
N LEU A 220 -4.93 -8.80 2.12
CA LEU A 220 -3.79 -8.95 1.20
C LEU A 220 -2.91 -10.15 1.56
N ARG A 221 -2.59 -10.31 2.85
CA ARG A 221 -1.80 -11.44 3.38
C ARG A 221 -2.42 -12.82 3.16
N SER A 222 -3.74 -12.90 2.96
CA SER A 222 -4.44 -14.17 2.69
C SER A 222 -4.20 -14.64 1.25
N TYR A 223 -4.03 -13.71 0.30
CA TYR A 223 -3.79 -14.01 -1.11
C TYR A 223 -2.33 -14.32 -1.45
N GLY A 224 -1.39 -13.74 -0.70
CA GLY A 224 0.05 -13.91 -0.93
C GLY A 224 0.49 -15.36 -1.21
N PRO A 225 0.15 -16.34 -0.35
CA PRO A 225 0.55 -17.74 -0.57
C PRO A 225 0.11 -18.33 -1.91
N ALA A 226 -1.10 -18.01 -2.39
CA ALA A 226 -1.59 -18.48 -3.68
C ALA A 226 -0.93 -17.73 -4.83
N LEU A 227 -0.87 -16.40 -4.75
CA LEU A 227 -0.33 -15.55 -5.80
C LEU A 227 1.15 -15.85 -6.06
N PHE A 228 1.98 -15.80 -5.00
CA PHE A 228 3.41 -16.06 -5.12
C PHE A 228 3.67 -17.50 -5.57
N GLY A 229 2.94 -18.48 -5.04
CA GLY A 229 3.08 -19.88 -5.45
C GLY A 229 2.74 -20.12 -6.93
N TYR A 230 1.74 -19.43 -7.50
CA TYR A 230 1.48 -19.49 -8.95
C TYR A 230 2.57 -18.79 -9.77
N CYS A 231 3.06 -17.63 -9.31
CA CYS A 231 4.11 -16.89 -10.01
C CYS A 231 5.45 -17.65 -10.00
N GLU A 232 5.81 -18.30 -8.89
CA GLU A 232 7.01 -19.14 -8.76
C GLU A 232 6.95 -20.38 -9.64
N LYS A 233 5.75 -20.93 -9.86
CA LYS A 233 5.50 -22.06 -10.78
C LYS A 233 5.27 -21.64 -12.23
N GLU A 234 5.48 -20.37 -12.55
CA GLU A 234 5.28 -19.79 -13.88
C GLU A 234 3.86 -19.95 -14.45
N MET A 235 2.86 -20.16 -13.56
CA MET A 235 1.46 -20.34 -13.93
C MET A 235 0.74 -18.99 -14.06
N ALA A 236 1.12 -18.20 -15.07
CA ALA A 236 0.65 -16.82 -15.26
C ALA A 236 -0.89 -16.67 -15.21
N ASP A 237 -1.64 -17.54 -15.90
CA ASP A 237 -3.10 -17.41 -16.01
C ASP A 237 -3.80 -17.57 -14.66
N LYS A 238 -3.35 -18.51 -13.82
CA LYS A 238 -3.86 -18.67 -12.46
C LYS A 238 -3.46 -17.51 -11.56
N GLY A 239 -2.24 -16.98 -11.72
CA GLY A 239 -1.83 -15.75 -11.05
C GLY A 239 -2.78 -14.58 -11.36
N TYR A 240 -3.19 -14.43 -12.62
CA TYR A 240 -4.17 -13.40 -13.00
C TYR A 240 -5.57 -13.66 -12.41
N GLU A 241 -6.01 -14.91 -12.30
CA GLU A 241 -7.28 -15.23 -11.61
C GLU A 241 -7.28 -14.78 -10.16
N VAL A 242 -6.17 -15.01 -9.44
CA VAL A 242 -6.00 -14.51 -8.06
C VAL A 242 -6.08 -12.99 -8.03
N TYR A 243 -5.37 -12.31 -8.92
CA TYR A 243 -5.38 -10.85 -9.00
C TYR A 243 -6.77 -10.27 -9.32
N VAL A 244 -7.53 -10.90 -10.21
CA VAL A 244 -8.92 -10.50 -10.51
C VAL A 244 -9.79 -10.65 -9.26
N HIS A 245 -9.71 -11.78 -8.56
CA HIS A 245 -10.47 -12.01 -7.34
C HIS A 245 -10.09 -11.04 -6.20
N MET A 246 -8.81 -10.66 -6.10
CA MET A 246 -8.37 -9.59 -5.17
C MET A 246 -9.08 -8.28 -5.46
N ASN A 247 -9.13 -7.85 -6.72
CA ASN A 247 -9.81 -6.61 -7.11
C ASN A 247 -11.32 -6.68 -6.89
N GLU A 248 -11.97 -7.82 -7.18
CA GLU A 248 -13.41 -8.04 -6.95
C GLU A 248 -13.78 -7.97 -5.45
N THR A 249 -12.87 -8.40 -4.58
CA THR A 249 -13.04 -8.33 -3.12
C THR A 249 -12.58 -7.00 -2.51
N GLY A 250 -12.13 -6.06 -3.34
CA GLY A 250 -11.66 -4.74 -2.90
C GLY A 250 -10.29 -4.74 -2.22
N VAL A 251 -9.51 -5.82 -2.34
CA VAL A 251 -8.16 -5.94 -1.81
C VAL A 251 -7.17 -5.37 -2.81
N VAL A 252 -6.49 -4.28 -2.43
CA VAL A 252 -5.50 -3.61 -3.27
C VAL A 252 -4.15 -4.28 -3.11
N ALA A 253 -3.57 -4.75 -4.22
CA ALA A 253 -2.22 -5.29 -4.27
C ALA A 253 -1.15 -4.20 -4.00
N GLU A 254 -0.11 -4.57 -3.24
CA GLU A 254 1.07 -3.75 -3.00
C GLU A 254 2.16 -4.08 -4.03
N GLU A 255 3.34 -3.46 -3.89
CA GLU A 255 4.43 -3.62 -4.86
C GLU A 255 4.87 -5.07 -5.04
N ALA A 256 4.96 -5.85 -3.96
CA ALA A 256 5.42 -7.24 -4.01
C ALA A 256 4.50 -8.13 -4.87
N GLU A 257 3.18 -8.00 -4.72
CA GLU A 257 2.23 -8.78 -5.51
C GLU A 257 2.26 -8.36 -6.99
N ILE A 258 2.35 -7.05 -7.26
CA ILE A 258 2.39 -6.53 -8.64
C ILE A 258 3.71 -6.91 -9.32
N SER A 259 4.85 -6.85 -8.63
CA SER A 259 6.16 -7.21 -9.18
C SER A 259 6.26 -8.72 -9.48
N ALA A 260 5.66 -9.58 -8.65
CA ALA A 260 5.54 -11.01 -8.93
C ALA A 260 4.72 -11.29 -10.21
N LEU A 261 3.57 -10.62 -10.36
CA LEU A 261 2.74 -10.72 -11.56
C LEU A 261 3.44 -10.14 -12.79
N LEU A 262 4.18 -9.04 -12.63
CA LEU A 262 4.98 -8.44 -13.69
C LEU A 262 6.05 -9.42 -14.18
N LYS A 263 6.79 -10.05 -13.26
CA LYS A 263 7.85 -11.02 -13.58
C LYS A 263 7.31 -12.22 -14.36
N VAL A 264 6.22 -12.83 -13.90
CA VAL A 264 5.63 -13.98 -14.61
C VAL A 264 5.02 -13.57 -15.95
N SER A 265 4.49 -12.34 -16.07
CA SER A 265 3.99 -11.80 -17.34
C SER A 265 5.11 -11.56 -18.36
N ALA A 266 6.25 -11.06 -17.90
CA ALA A 266 7.44 -10.84 -18.73
C ALA A 266 8.02 -12.18 -19.22
N GLY A 267 8.16 -13.18 -18.32
CA GLY A 267 8.64 -14.52 -18.68
C GLY A 267 7.71 -15.26 -19.64
N ALA A 268 6.40 -15.07 -19.53
CA ALA A 268 5.41 -15.64 -20.46
C ALA A 268 5.22 -14.80 -21.75
N GLU A 269 6.04 -13.75 -21.96
CA GLU A 269 5.96 -12.80 -23.08
C GLU A 269 4.55 -12.17 -23.28
N LYS A 270 3.76 -12.05 -22.20
CA LYS A 270 2.41 -11.47 -22.24
C LYS A 270 2.48 -9.94 -22.17
N GLY A 271 2.90 -9.32 -23.25
CA GLY A 271 3.15 -7.87 -23.33
C GLY A 271 1.98 -6.97 -22.89
N GLY A 272 0.74 -7.36 -23.15
CA GLY A 272 -0.44 -6.62 -22.66
C GLY A 272 -0.58 -6.64 -21.14
N ARG A 273 -0.22 -7.76 -20.49
CA ARG A 273 -0.23 -7.89 -19.03
C ARG A 273 0.93 -7.14 -18.40
N VAL A 274 2.11 -7.13 -19.04
CA VAL A 274 3.24 -6.30 -18.60
C VAL A 274 2.86 -4.82 -18.60
N TYR A 275 2.21 -4.34 -19.67
CA TYR A 275 1.70 -2.97 -19.77
C TYR A 275 0.74 -2.63 -18.62
N GLU A 276 -0.23 -3.52 -18.36
CA GLU A 276 -1.20 -3.38 -17.28
C GLU A 276 -0.52 -3.32 -15.90
N MET A 277 0.46 -4.18 -15.64
CA MET A 277 1.16 -4.23 -14.35
C MET A 277 2.03 -3.00 -14.11
N ILE A 278 2.72 -2.46 -15.13
CA ILE A 278 3.51 -1.22 -15.00
C ILE A 278 2.58 -0.02 -14.72
N HIS A 279 1.42 0.04 -15.38
CA HIS A 279 0.40 1.06 -15.06
C HIS A 279 -0.19 0.90 -13.66
N ARG A 280 -0.29 -0.34 -13.16
CA ARG A 280 -0.69 -0.58 -11.77
C ARG A 280 0.37 -0.08 -10.80
N LEU A 281 1.65 -0.39 -11.03
CA LEU A 281 2.78 0.16 -10.25
C LEU A 281 2.74 1.69 -10.25
N ARG A 282 2.49 2.31 -11.41
CA ARG A 282 2.32 3.77 -11.51
C ARG A 282 1.22 4.30 -10.59
N ALA A 283 0.06 3.65 -10.59
CA ALA A 283 -1.13 4.12 -9.88
C ALA A 283 -1.06 3.90 -8.36
N THR A 284 -0.50 2.77 -7.90
CA THR A 284 -0.50 2.40 -6.48
C THR A 284 0.82 2.61 -5.76
N VAL A 285 1.95 2.42 -6.46
CA VAL A 285 3.30 2.44 -5.85
C VAL A 285 4.06 3.73 -6.19
N ARG A 286 3.89 4.23 -7.42
CA ARG A 286 4.53 5.42 -8.02
C ARG A 286 6.04 5.32 -8.25
N GLN A 287 6.79 4.93 -7.22
CA GLN A 287 8.26 4.76 -7.22
C GLN A 287 8.56 3.31 -6.85
N VAL A 288 9.50 2.67 -7.55
CA VAL A 288 9.70 1.22 -7.42
C VAL A 288 11.00 0.89 -6.70
N ALA A 289 11.02 -0.21 -5.96
CA ALA A 289 12.22 -0.79 -5.38
C ALA A 289 13.20 -1.25 -6.49
N GLU A 290 14.48 -1.39 -6.13
CA GLU A 290 15.54 -1.87 -7.03
C GLU A 290 15.15 -3.19 -7.72
N SER A 291 14.64 -4.16 -6.97
CA SER A 291 14.23 -5.47 -7.52
C SER A 291 13.10 -5.37 -8.55
N THR A 292 12.15 -4.46 -8.35
CA THR A 292 11.07 -4.20 -9.32
C THR A 292 11.61 -3.45 -10.54
N MET A 293 12.56 -2.52 -10.35
CA MET A 293 13.22 -1.82 -11.45
C MET A 293 13.99 -2.77 -12.36
N GLU A 294 14.70 -3.75 -11.80
CA GLU A 294 15.40 -4.80 -12.56
C GLU A 294 14.43 -5.59 -13.45
N ILE A 295 13.26 -6.00 -12.92
CA ILE A 295 12.25 -6.72 -13.71
C ILE A 295 11.76 -5.87 -14.91
N ILE A 296 11.53 -4.57 -14.68
CA ILE A 296 11.10 -3.63 -15.74
C ILE A 296 12.23 -3.44 -16.77
N GLU A 297 13.46 -3.26 -16.30
CA GLU A 297 14.65 -3.10 -17.12
C GLU A 297 14.89 -4.32 -18.02
N ASP A 298 14.79 -5.53 -17.46
CA ASP A 298 14.92 -6.79 -18.18
C ASP A 298 13.81 -6.96 -19.23
N TRP A 299 12.56 -6.60 -18.89
CA TRP A 299 11.47 -6.63 -19.86
C TRP A 299 11.76 -5.74 -21.08
N PHE A 300 12.17 -4.49 -20.87
CA PHE A 300 12.45 -3.59 -22.00
C PHE A 300 13.66 -4.03 -22.82
N LYS A 301 14.64 -4.71 -22.22
CA LYS A 301 15.80 -5.30 -22.92
C LYS A 301 15.48 -6.63 -23.61
N SER A 302 14.38 -7.29 -23.27
CA SER A 302 14.01 -8.60 -23.80
C SER A 302 13.52 -8.56 -25.25
N GLU A 303 13.58 -9.72 -25.93
CA GLU A 303 13.01 -9.88 -27.27
C GLU A 303 11.48 -9.63 -27.28
N GLY A 304 10.77 -10.10 -26.24
CA GLY A 304 9.34 -9.83 -26.05
C GLY A 304 9.03 -8.33 -25.97
N GLY A 305 9.84 -7.57 -25.23
CA GLY A 305 9.75 -6.11 -25.15
C GLY A 305 9.99 -5.41 -26.49
N GLY A 306 10.93 -5.91 -27.30
CA GLY A 306 11.18 -5.39 -28.65
C GLY A 306 10.06 -5.67 -29.66
N LYS A 307 9.35 -6.80 -29.49
CA LYS A 307 8.25 -7.24 -30.37
C LYS A 307 6.91 -6.54 -30.10
N VAL A 308 6.66 -6.10 -28.87
CA VAL A 308 5.45 -5.32 -28.56
C VAL A 308 5.56 -3.94 -29.18
N GLY A 309 4.44 -3.32 -29.54
CA GLY A 309 4.44 -2.00 -30.15
C GLY A 309 3.45 -1.86 -31.30
N LEU A 310 3.20 -0.63 -31.69
CA LEU A 310 2.48 -0.27 -32.90
C LEU A 310 3.34 0.75 -33.65
N GLY A 311 3.73 0.46 -34.88
CA GLY A 311 4.52 1.38 -35.70
C GLY A 311 3.81 2.67 -36.08
N LYS A 312 2.48 2.63 -36.13
CA LYS A 312 1.63 3.80 -36.38
C LYS A 312 0.45 3.78 -35.42
N TRP A 313 0.15 4.92 -34.83
CA TRP A 313 -0.94 5.11 -33.89
C TRP A 313 -1.67 6.42 -34.14
N ASP A 314 -2.89 6.53 -33.59
CA ASP A 314 -3.67 7.77 -33.62
C ASP A 314 -3.15 8.70 -32.52
N GLU A 315 -2.31 9.66 -32.89
CA GLU A 315 -1.75 10.67 -31.98
C GLU A 315 -2.84 11.45 -31.22
N ARG A 316 -4.00 11.68 -31.85
CA ARG A 316 -5.13 12.36 -31.19
C ARG A 316 -5.67 11.51 -30.04
N LYS A 317 -5.80 10.19 -30.22
CA LYS A 317 -6.21 9.29 -29.12
C LYS A 317 -5.19 9.25 -27.99
N VAL A 318 -3.90 9.27 -28.31
CA VAL A 318 -2.83 9.34 -27.30
C VAL A 318 -2.96 10.63 -26.50
N ARG A 319 -3.06 11.77 -27.16
CA ARG A 319 -3.23 13.08 -26.50
C ARG A 319 -4.50 13.17 -25.67
N GLU A 320 -5.62 12.64 -26.18
CA GLU A 320 -6.86 12.51 -25.41
C GLU A 320 -6.68 11.63 -24.17
N GLY A 321 -5.91 10.55 -24.29
CA GLY A 321 -5.51 9.69 -23.16
C GLY A 321 -4.72 10.47 -22.11
N VAL A 322 -3.72 11.25 -22.52
CA VAL A 322 -2.93 12.11 -21.62
C VAL A 322 -3.80 13.09 -20.85
N VAL A 323 -4.70 13.79 -21.55
CA VAL A 323 -5.61 14.76 -20.93
C VAL A 323 -6.57 14.06 -19.96
N LYS A 324 -7.21 12.95 -20.37
CA LYS A 324 -8.13 12.18 -19.51
C LYS A 324 -7.43 11.57 -18.30
N GLY A 325 -6.16 11.21 -18.44
CA GLY A 325 -5.34 10.62 -17.38
C GLY A 325 -4.76 11.62 -16.38
N GLY A 326 -5.00 12.93 -16.56
CA GLY A 326 -4.46 13.99 -15.70
C GLY A 326 -3.00 14.35 -15.97
N GLY A 327 -2.42 13.87 -17.07
CA GLY A 327 -1.02 14.06 -17.45
C GLY A 327 -0.08 12.91 -17.06
N GLY A 328 1.03 12.78 -17.80
CA GLY A 328 2.11 11.84 -17.52
C GLY A 328 1.88 10.37 -17.91
N TRP A 329 0.79 10.05 -18.62
CA TRP A 329 0.52 8.73 -19.22
C TRP A 329 -0.66 8.79 -20.18
N HIS A 330 -0.80 7.83 -21.12
CA HIS A 330 -1.93 7.81 -22.08
C HIS A 330 -2.75 6.51 -22.07
N GLY A 331 -2.17 5.38 -21.64
CA GLY A 331 -2.94 4.13 -21.47
C GLY A 331 -3.44 3.50 -22.78
N GLN A 332 -2.81 3.79 -23.92
CA GLN A 332 -3.25 3.33 -25.26
C GLN A 332 -2.49 2.09 -25.76
N GLY A 333 -1.71 1.44 -24.90
CA GLY A 333 -0.84 0.33 -25.25
C GLY A 333 0.57 0.78 -25.66
N TRP A 334 1.40 -0.19 -26.03
CA TRP A 334 2.79 0.05 -26.45
C TRP A 334 2.87 0.80 -27.78
N LEU A 335 3.67 1.87 -27.85
CA LEU A 335 3.91 2.65 -29.06
C LEU A 335 5.33 2.42 -29.62
N GLY A 336 5.48 2.64 -30.92
CA GLY A 336 6.71 2.45 -31.68
C GLY A 336 7.06 0.98 -31.92
N ASP A 337 7.99 0.75 -32.84
CA ASP A 337 8.48 -0.58 -33.21
C ASP A 337 9.97 -0.73 -32.86
N GLY A 338 10.43 -1.99 -32.77
CA GLY A 338 11.85 -2.31 -32.68
C GLY A 338 12.42 -2.27 -31.25
N PRO A 339 13.74 -2.49 -31.11
CA PRO A 339 14.36 -2.61 -29.81
C PRO A 339 14.28 -1.31 -29.00
N TRP A 340 14.24 -1.47 -27.67
CA TRP A 340 14.33 -0.34 -26.74
C TRP A 340 15.79 0.02 -26.49
N ARG A 341 16.06 1.32 -26.35
CA ARG A 341 17.24 1.85 -25.65
C ARG A 341 16.85 2.06 -24.20
N VAL A 342 17.48 1.28 -23.33
CA VAL A 342 17.21 1.24 -21.88
C VAL A 342 18.45 1.74 -21.15
N THR A 343 18.31 2.76 -20.33
CA THR A 343 19.44 3.41 -19.66
C THR A 343 19.03 3.90 -18.28
N ARG A 344 19.80 3.53 -17.25
CA ARG A 344 19.70 4.16 -15.94
C ARG A 344 20.29 5.57 -16.00
N THR A 345 19.55 6.54 -15.50
CA THR A 345 19.83 7.97 -15.67
C THR A 345 19.35 8.77 -14.45
N GLN A 346 19.52 10.08 -14.53
CA GLN A 346 18.99 11.04 -13.57
C GLN A 346 18.12 12.07 -14.30
N VAL A 347 17.32 12.78 -13.52
CA VAL A 347 16.48 13.89 -13.97
C VAL A 347 17.00 15.13 -13.26
N ASP A 348 17.20 16.22 -13.99
CA ASP A 348 17.69 17.47 -13.41
C ASP A 348 16.62 18.21 -12.57
N GLU A 349 17.00 19.37 -12.02
CA GLU A 349 16.13 20.17 -11.15
C GLU A 349 14.89 20.70 -11.90
N GLU A 350 14.97 20.85 -13.22
CA GLU A 350 13.91 21.31 -14.12
C GLU A 350 12.98 20.19 -14.60
N GLY A 351 13.31 18.92 -14.31
CA GLY A 351 12.54 17.76 -14.70
C GLY A 351 12.92 17.19 -16.06
N VAL A 352 14.10 17.48 -16.60
CA VAL A 352 14.58 16.95 -17.88
C VAL A 352 15.42 15.69 -17.66
N CYS A 353 15.09 14.63 -18.39
CA CYS A 353 15.85 13.39 -18.39
C CYS A 353 17.22 13.60 -19.04
N GLN A 354 18.30 13.27 -18.33
CA GLN A 354 19.67 13.44 -18.84
C GLN A 354 20.06 12.44 -19.94
N CYS A 355 19.27 11.38 -20.15
CA CYS A 355 19.51 10.40 -21.21
C CYS A 355 18.84 10.80 -22.54
N CYS A 356 17.55 11.12 -22.53
CA CYS A 356 16.77 11.35 -23.75
C CYS A 356 16.37 12.81 -23.99
N GLY A 357 16.59 13.70 -23.01
CA GLY A 357 16.20 15.10 -23.07
C GLY A 357 14.69 15.36 -22.96
N GLU A 358 13.86 14.35 -22.69
CA GLU A 358 12.44 14.56 -22.45
C GLU A 358 12.19 15.24 -21.10
N LYS A 359 11.28 16.21 -21.08
CA LYS A 359 10.84 16.88 -19.86
C LYS A 359 9.66 16.13 -19.25
N LEU A 360 9.82 15.68 -18.00
CA LEU A 360 8.78 15.06 -17.21
C LEU A 360 7.65 16.04 -16.89
N VAL A 361 6.44 15.48 -16.75
CA VAL A 361 5.22 16.26 -16.50
C VAL A 361 5.01 16.45 -15.00
N CYS A 362 4.46 17.60 -14.62
CA CYS A 362 3.88 17.83 -13.31
C CYS A 362 2.40 17.43 -13.34
N ILE A 363 2.05 16.31 -12.70
CA ILE A 363 0.70 15.75 -12.72
C ILE A 363 -0.13 16.47 -11.69
N ASP A 364 -1.21 17.13 -12.08
CA ASP A 364 -2.03 17.90 -11.14
C ASP A 364 -2.88 17.02 -10.22
N ILE A 365 -3.04 17.50 -8.99
CA ILE A 365 -3.92 16.87 -8.00
C ILE A 365 -5.30 17.50 -8.17
N ASP A 366 -6.34 16.68 -8.34
CA ASP A 366 -7.71 17.18 -8.46
C ASP A 366 -8.08 18.01 -7.21
N PRO A 367 -8.52 19.27 -7.38
CA PRO A 367 -9.01 20.09 -6.27
C PRO A 367 -10.11 19.42 -5.44
N ARG A 368 -10.95 18.57 -6.05
CA ARG A 368 -12.01 17.81 -5.36
C ARG A 368 -11.43 16.75 -4.43
N GLU A 369 -10.37 16.06 -4.87
CA GLU A 369 -9.63 15.12 -4.02
C GLU A 369 -9.04 15.85 -2.81
N THR A 370 -8.48 17.04 -3.03
CA THR A 370 -7.92 17.89 -1.97
C THR A 370 -8.98 18.30 -0.95
N GLU A 371 -10.17 18.69 -1.41
CA GLU A 371 -11.26 19.07 -0.53
C GLU A 371 -11.80 17.87 0.27
N HIS A 372 -11.95 16.71 -0.38
CA HIS A 372 -12.33 15.48 0.30
C HIS A 372 -11.31 15.08 1.36
N PHE A 373 -10.02 15.21 1.04
CA PHE A 373 -8.92 14.97 1.98
C PHE A 373 -8.98 15.93 3.17
N ALA A 374 -9.18 17.23 2.93
CA ALA A 374 -9.34 18.22 3.99
C ALA A 374 -10.50 17.89 4.96
N ARG A 375 -11.64 17.45 4.41
CA ARG A 375 -12.80 17.00 5.22
C ARG A 375 -12.48 15.75 6.04
N SER A 376 -11.82 14.77 5.43
CA SER A 376 -11.40 13.53 6.10
C SER A 376 -10.41 13.82 7.23
N LEU A 377 -9.43 14.68 6.96
CA LEU A 377 -8.43 15.14 7.92
C LEU A 377 -9.09 15.85 9.11
N SER A 378 -10.03 16.77 8.84
CA SER A 378 -10.78 17.45 9.89
C SER A 378 -11.60 16.48 10.76
N SER A 379 -12.26 15.49 10.13
CA SER A 379 -13.00 14.48 10.89
C SER A 379 -12.08 13.62 11.76
N LEU A 380 -10.87 13.33 11.29
CA LEU A 380 -9.92 12.49 12.02
C LEU A 380 -9.27 13.26 13.18
N ALA A 381 -8.88 14.51 12.96
CA ALA A 381 -8.42 15.42 13.99
C ALA A 381 -9.50 15.58 15.08
N CYS A 382 -10.76 15.84 14.73
CA CYS A 382 -11.86 15.95 15.70
C CYS A 382 -12.12 14.69 16.54
N LYS A 383 -11.70 13.50 16.08
CA LYS A 383 -11.82 12.24 16.83
C LYS A 383 -10.65 12.00 17.78
N LYS A 384 -9.48 12.59 17.51
CA LYS A 384 -8.23 12.37 18.24
C LYS A 384 -7.89 13.52 19.19
N GLU A 385 -8.28 14.73 18.81
CA GLU A 385 -8.09 15.97 19.56
C GLU A 385 -9.33 16.33 20.39
N VAL A 386 -9.16 17.27 21.32
CA VAL A 386 -10.29 17.92 21.97
C VAL A 386 -11.06 18.71 20.91
N LYS A 387 -12.24 18.21 20.52
CA LYS A 387 -13.03 18.74 19.38
C LYS A 387 -13.20 20.26 19.38
N SER A 388 -13.43 20.88 20.54
CA SER A 388 -13.61 22.34 20.64
C SER A 388 -12.35 23.12 20.27
N ASP A 389 -11.17 22.58 20.56
CA ASP A 389 -9.89 23.23 20.30
C ASP A 389 -9.57 23.23 18.82
N PHE A 390 -9.79 22.09 18.15
CA PHE A 390 -9.59 22.01 16.71
C PHE A 390 -10.61 22.86 15.94
N ILE A 391 -11.88 22.89 16.36
CA ILE A 391 -12.89 23.77 15.76
C ILE A 391 -12.50 25.24 15.92
N ARG A 392 -12.00 25.64 17.10
CA ARG A 392 -11.50 27.00 17.33
C ARG A 392 -10.36 27.35 16.39
N PHE A 393 -9.44 26.41 16.12
CA PHE A 393 -8.39 26.59 15.13
C PHE A 393 -8.97 26.75 13.72
N GLN A 394 -9.93 25.93 13.30
CA GLN A 394 -10.56 26.05 11.98
C GLN A 394 -11.24 27.41 11.79
N GLU A 395 -11.92 27.92 12.83
CA GLU A 395 -12.51 29.26 12.81
C GLU A 395 -11.46 30.38 12.77
N TRP A 396 -10.40 30.25 13.57
CA TRP A 396 -9.27 31.17 13.55
C TRP A 396 -8.65 31.21 12.16
N LEU A 397 -8.36 30.04 11.58
CA LEU A 397 -7.78 29.89 10.26
C LEU A 397 -8.61 30.55 9.17
N ARG A 398 -9.95 30.43 9.24
CA ARG A 398 -10.86 31.07 8.27
C ARG A 398 -10.85 32.61 8.35
N ARG A 399 -10.55 33.16 9.52
CA ARG A 399 -10.46 34.61 9.76
C ARG A 399 -9.08 35.20 9.47
N HIS A 400 -8.07 34.34 9.31
CA HIS A 400 -6.68 34.73 9.08
C HIS A 400 -6.20 34.25 7.70
N GLY A 401 -5.06 34.78 7.25
CA GLY A 401 -4.51 34.49 5.93
C GLY A 401 -5.04 35.45 4.84
N PRO A 402 -4.87 35.11 3.56
CA PRO A 402 -4.26 33.88 3.03
C PRO A 402 -2.77 33.73 3.37
N PHE A 403 -2.29 32.49 3.45
CA PHE A 403 -0.88 32.17 3.65
C PHE A 403 -0.32 31.43 2.43
N ASP A 404 0.91 31.76 2.04
CA ASP A 404 1.59 31.07 0.93
C ASP A 404 2.37 29.84 1.43
N ALA A 405 2.69 29.79 2.73
CA ALA A 405 3.37 28.68 3.39
C ALA A 405 2.92 28.54 4.85
N VAL A 406 2.99 27.30 5.35
CA VAL A 406 2.78 26.90 6.73
C VAL A 406 4.06 26.25 7.25
N VAL A 407 4.48 26.61 8.45
CA VAL A 407 5.73 26.16 9.06
C VAL A 407 5.41 25.33 10.30
N ASP A 408 5.94 24.12 10.34
CA ASP A 408 6.05 23.33 11.56
C ASP A 408 7.16 23.93 12.43
N GLY A 409 6.78 24.84 13.33
CA GLY A 409 7.74 25.60 14.11
C GLY A 409 8.56 24.72 15.03
N ALA A 410 8.00 23.63 15.54
CA ALA A 410 8.69 22.73 16.46
C ALA A 410 9.79 21.95 15.74
N ASN A 411 9.45 21.33 14.61
CA ASN A 411 10.41 20.61 13.79
C ASN A 411 11.52 21.55 13.30
N ILE A 412 11.16 22.68 12.69
CA ILE A 412 12.14 23.63 12.15
C ILE A 412 13.08 24.19 13.22
N SER A 413 12.64 24.40 14.45
CA SER A 413 13.52 24.88 15.52
C SER A 413 14.44 23.81 16.13
N LEU A 414 14.18 22.52 15.88
CA LEU A 414 14.92 21.39 16.47
C LEU A 414 15.79 20.62 15.46
N ILE A 415 15.59 20.80 14.15
CA ILE A 415 16.42 20.16 13.11
C ILE A 415 17.90 20.42 13.37
N ASN A 416 18.68 19.35 13.54
CA ASN A 416 20.13 19.36 13.79
C ASN A 416 20.54 20.20 15.02
N GLN A 417 19.63 20.40 15.99
CA GLN A 417 19.89 21.16 17.21
C GLN A 417 19.53 20.35 18.45
N GLN A 418 20.32 20.48 19.52
CA GLN A 418 20.00 19.89 20.83
C GLN A 418 18.93 20.70 21.58
N HIS A 419 18.76 21.98 21.22
CA HIS A 419 17.86 22.91 21.90
C HIS A 419 17.04 23.71 20.89
N PHE A 420 15.87 24.18 21.32
CA PHE A 420 14.95 24.94 20.47
C PHE A 420 15.58 26.26 20.01
N ASN A 421 15.79 26.41 18.71
CA ASN A 421 16.50 27.54 18.12
C ASN A 421 15.54 28.53 17.42
N PHE A 422 15.25 29.64 18.10
CA PHE A 422 14.41 30.72 17.56
C PHE A 422 15.07 31.49 16.40
N ARG A 423 16.40 31.57 16.36
CA ARG A 423 17.13 32.25 15.27
C ARG A 423 16.97 31.46 13.97
N GLN A 424 17.08 30.14 14.03
CA GLN A 424 16.85 29.25 12.90
C GLN A 424 15.43 29.40 12.36
N LEU A 425 14.41 29.32 13.23
CA LEU A 425 13.02 29.53 12.84
C LEU A 425 12.79 30.91 12.20
N ASN A 426 13.33 31.97 12.80
CA ASN A 426 13.24 33.32 12.24
C ASN A 426 13.87 33.43 10.84
N ASN A 427 15.03 32.80 10.62
CA ASN A 427 15.69 32.80 9.32
C ASN A 427 14.81 32.12 8.25
N VAL A 428 14.18 30.99 8.59
CA VAL A 428 13.23 30.29 7.70
C VAL A 428 12.02 31.17 7.40
N VAL A 429 11.41 31.75 8.44
CA VAL A 429 10.23 32.61 8.31
C VAL A 429 10.52 33.82 7.41
N ASN A 430 11.67 34.47 7.57
CA ASN A 430 12.05 35.61 6.75
C ASN A 430 12.34 35.20 5.30
N LYS A 431 13.02 34.06 5.08
CA LYS A 431 13.28 33.55 3.73
C LYS A 431 11.98 33.21 2.99
N LEU A 432 11.03 32.56 3.65
CA LEU A 432 9.71 32.28 3.08
C LEU A 432 8.93 33.57 2.77
N ARG A 433 9.03 34.57 3.66
CA ARG A 433 8.44 35.88 3.42
C ARG A 433 9.07 36.60 2.24
N GLU A 434 10.38 36.47 2.04
CA GLU A 434 11.08 37.04 0.88
C GLU A 434 10.67 36.35 -0.42
N MET A 435 10.45 35.03 -0.38
CA MET A 435 9.99 34.23 -1.52
C MET A 435 8.50 34.47 -1.85
N SER A 436 7.69 34.88 -0.87
CA SER A 436 6.29 35.24 -1.10
C SER A 436 6.19 36.41 -2.09
N PRO A 437 5.40 36.30 -3.18
CA PRO A 437 5.17 37.39 -4.12
C PRO A 437 4.60 38.65 -3.46
N SER A 438 3.82 38.48 -2.38
CA SER A 438 3.17 39.56 -1.63
C SER A 438 3.87 39.88 -0.31
N LYS A 439 5.07 39.33 -0.06
CA LYS A 439 5.82 39.49 1.20
C LYS A 439 5.03 39.15 2.46
N ARG A 440 4.12 38.17 2.35
CA ARG A 440 3.29 37.68 3.47
C ARG A 440 4.14 36.86 4.42
N PHE A 441 3.83 36.93 5.71
CA PHE A 441 4.39 35.98 6.65
C PHE A 441 3.80 34.59 6.40
N PRO A 442 4.59 33.51 6.54
CA PRO A 442 4.04 32.17 6.63
C PRO A 442 3.27 32.00 7.95
N LEU A 443 2.33 31.05 7.99
CA LEU A 443 1.69 30.64 9.24
C LEU A 443 2.63 29.72 10.03
N ILE A 444 2.96 30.10 11.26
CA ILE A 444 3.82 29.36 12.17
C ILE A 444 2.93 28.63 13.18
N ILE A 445 3.03 27.30 13.23
CA ILE A 445 2.35 26.48 14.24
C ILE A 445 3.37 26.09 15.31
N LEU A 446 3.05 26.38 16.58
CA LEU A 446 3.87 26.00 17.74
C LEU A 446 2.99 25.64 18.94
N HIS A 447 3.40 24.61 19.69
CA HIS A 447 2.80 24.33 20.99
C HIS A 447 2.88 25.51 21.96
N LYS A 448 1.79 25.77 22.71
CA LYS A 448 1.71 26.88 23.68
C LYS A 448 2.87 26.89 24.67
N SER A 449 3.35 25.73 25.11
CA SER A 449 4.52 25.63 26.00
C SER A 449 5.83 26.16 25.37
N ARG A 450 5.97 26.09 24.04
CA ARG A 450 7.12 26.65 23.30
C ARG A 450 7.02 28.16 23.12
N VAL A 451 5.80 28.70 23.17
CA VAL A 451 5.52 30.14 23.06
C VAL A 451 5.63 30.84 24.41
N THR A 452 5.25 30.17 25.50
CA THR A 452 5.23 30.77 26.86
C THR A 452 6.34 30.26 27.77
N GLY A 453 7.21 29.36 27.32
CA GLY A 453 8.20 28.69 28.16
C GLY A 453 9.64 28.74 27.63
N GLY A 454 10.60 28.38 28.49
CA GLY A 454 12.00 28.17 28.11
C GLY A 454 12.62 29.35 27.35
N PRO A 455 13.25 29.12 26.18
CA PRO A 455 13.90 30.19 25.41
C PRO A 455 12.98 31.33 24.96
N ALA A 456 11.66 31.13 24.97
CA ALA A 456 10.70 32.18 24.64
C ALA A 456 10.69 33.33 25.65
N GLN A 457 11.16 33.11 26.88
CA GLN A 457 11.21 34.14 27.93
C GLN A 457 12.32 35.18 27.73
N HIS A 458 13.24 34.94 26.79
CA HIS A 458 14.27 35.92 26.46
C HIS A 458 13.65 37.13 25.72
N PRO A 459 13.94 38.39 26.09
CA PRO A 459 13.24 39.58 25.56
C PRO A 459 13.22 39.68 24.02
N LYS A 460 14.33 39.32 23.36
CA LYS A 460 14.40 39.29 21.89
C LYS A 460 13.43 38.29 21.25
N ASN A 461 13.20 37.14 21.91
CA ASN A 461 12.31 36.10 21.40
C ASN A 461 10.84 36.43 21.72
N GLN A 462 10.57 37.05 22.88
CA GLN A 462 9.23 37.59 23.19
C GLN A 462 8.79 38.62 22.14
N ALA A 463 9.63 39.61 21.83
CA ALA A 463 9.34 40.60 20.81
C ALA A 463 9.10 39.97 19.41
N LEU A 464 9.82 38.89 19.10
CA LEU A 464 9.64 38.15 17.85
C LEU A 464 8.29 37.40 17.81
N LEU A 465 7.94 36.70 18.88
CA LEU A 465 6.67 35.99 19.02
C LEU A 465 5.47 36.95 18.99
N GLU A 466 5.57 38.08 19.69
CA GLU A 466 4.58 39.16 19.66
C GLU A 466 4.42 39.72 18.25
N ARG A 467 5.52 39.96 17.53
CA ARG A 467 5.48 40.41 16.13
C ARG A 467 4.71 39.43 15.24
N TRP A 468 4.98 38.13 15.35
CA TRP A 468 4.27 37.13 14.55
C TRP A 468 2.79 37.01 14.95
N THR A 469 2.50 37.08 16.24
CA THR A 469 1.12 37.04 16.78
C THR A 469 0.31 38.24 16.28
N ASN A 470 0.85 39.45 16.40
CA ASN A 470 0.21 40.69 15.96
C ASN A 470 0.03 40.75 14.43
N SER A 471 0.88 40.04 13.69
CA SER A 471 0.74 39.89 12.24
C SER A 471 -0.25 38.80 11.83
N GLY A 472 -0.90 38.13 12.79
CA GLY A 472 -1.79 37.00 12.53
C GLY A 472 -1.08 35.77 11.95
N ALA A 473 0.24 35.65 12.16
CA ALA A 473 1.10 34.67 11.51
C ALA A 473 1.59 33.56 12.45
N LEU A 474 1.19 33.57 13.73
CA LEU A 474 1.52 32.52 14.69
C LEU A 474 0.25 31.99 15.35
N TYR A 475 0.08 30.67 15.35
CA TYR A 475 -0.95 29.99 16.13
C TYR A 475 -0.30 29.12 17.20
N ALA A 476 -0.65 29.39 18.46
CA ALA A 476 -0.22 28.59 19.60
C ALA A 476 -1.22 27.46 19.85
N THR A 477 -0.87 26.21 19.56
CA THR A 477 -1.72 25.05 19.79
C THR A 477 -1.87 24.77 21.30
N PRO A 478 -3.05 24.26 21.74
CA PRO A 478 -3.36 24.15 23.17
C PRO A 478 -2.56 23.02 23.87
N PRO A 479 -2.40 23.09 25.20
CA PRO A 479 -1.72 22.05 25.95
C PRO A 479 -2.35 20.67 25.75
N GLY A 480 -1.54 19.69 25.35
CA GLY A 480 -1.96 18.30 25.16
C GLY A 480 -2.48 17.97 23.76
N SER A 481 -2.50 18.94 22.83
CA SER A 481 -2.80 18.67 21.43
C SER A 481 -1.60 18.12 20.68
N ASN A 482 -1.84 17.35 19.62
CA ASN A 482 -0.82 17.08 18.63
C ASN A 482 -0.79 18.20 17.56
N ASP A 483 0.32 18.93 17.49
CA ASP A 483 0.56 20.02 16.53
C ASP A 483 0.46 19.56 15.06
N ASP A 484 0.68 18.27 14.79
CA ASP A 484 0.64 17.67 13.46
C ASP A 484 -0.67 17.88 12.72
N TRP A 485 -1.78 17.78 13.44
CA TRP A 485 -3.10 18.03 12.87
C TRP A 485 -3.27 19.47 12.40
N TYR A 486 -2.64 20.42 13.09
CA TYR A 486 -2.86 21.85 12.88
C TYR A 486 -2.09 22.35 11.66
N TRP A 487 -0.79 22.07 11.59
CA TRP A 487 -0.01 22.48 10.42
C TRP A 487 -0.43 21.73 9.16
N LEU A 488 -0.81 20.44 9.27
CA LEU A 488 -1.25 19.66 8.12
C LEU A 488 -2.57 20.20 7.59
N TYR A 489 -3.54 20.42 8.48
CA TYR A 489 -4.83 20.98 8.09
C TYR A 489 -4.70 22.37 7.48
N ALA A 490 -3.84 23.23 8.04
CA ALA A 490 -3.61 24.54 7.47
C ALA A 490 -3.00 24.49 6.07
N ALA A 491 -1.97 23.67 5.86
CA ALA A 491 -1.31 23.54 4.57
C ALA A 491 -2.27 23.03 3.49
N VAL A 492 -3.07 22.00 3.81
CA VAL A 492 -4.10 21.46 2.91
C VAL A 492 -5.19 22.49 2.61
N SER A 493 -5.66 23.22 3.63
CA SER A 493 -6.76 24.18 3.50
C SER A 493 -6.39 25.39 2.63
N PHE A 494 -5.17 25.90 2.77
CA PHE A 494 -4.69 27.05 2.00
C PHE A 494 -4.05 26.68 0.66
N LYS A 495 -3.81 25.39 0.40
CA LYS A 495 -3.06 24.91 -0.78
C LYS A 495 -1.68 25.58 -0.87
N GLY A 496 -1.08 25.84 0.29
CA GLY A 496 0.23 26.48 0.43
C GLY A 496 1.33 25.46 0.68
N LEU A 497 2.57 25.92 0.66
CA LEU A 497 3.73 25.09 0.99
C LEU A 497 3.67 24.65 2.46
N LEU A 498 4.12 23.43 2.76
CA LEU A 498 4.32 22.92 4.11
C LEU A 498 5.81 22.79 4.39
N VAL A 499 6.33 23.52 5.36
CA VAL A 499 7.76 23.53 5.69
C VAL A 499 8.00 22.69 6.93
N THR A 500 8.50 21.47 6.71
CA THR A 500 8.84 20.50 7.76
C THR A 500 9.81 19.44 7.21
N ASN A 501 10.75 18.97 8.06
CA ASN A 501 11.56 17.77 7.79
C ASN A 501 10.95 16.51 8.41
N ASP A 502 9.74 16.60 8.98
CA ASP A 502 9.04 15.39 9.39
C ASP A 502 8.82 14.48 8.18
N GLU A 503 9.17 13.21 8.34
CA GLU A 503 9.03 12.21 7.28
C GLU A 503 7.56 11.82 7.07
N MET A 504 6.72 12.12 8.05
CA MET A 504 5.29 11.83 8.10
C MET A 504 5.02 10.33 7.99
N ARG A 505 5.73 9.53 8.80
CA ARG A 505 5.72 8.05 8.76
C ARG A 505 5.01 7.37 9.93
N ASP A 506 4.57 8.12 10.93
CA ASP A 506 3.96 7.55 12.13
C ASP A 506 2.53 6.99 11.87
N HIS A 507 1.92 6.43 12.91
CA HIS A 507 0.56 5.91 12.82
C HIS A 507 -0.50 6.96 12.49
N LEU A 508 -0.25 8.25 12.75
CA LEU A 508 -1.15 9.32 12.38
C LEU A 508 -1.21 9.42 10.84
N PHE A 509 -0.07 9.46 10.17
CA PHE A 509 -0.03 9.63 8.70
C PHE A 509 -0.46 8.36 7.94
N GLN A 510 -0.30 7.17 8.53
CA GLN A 510 -0.84 5.92 7.97
C GLN A 510 -2.38 5.96 7.79
N LEU A 511 -3.09 6.72 8.63
CA LEU A 511 -4.55 6.86 8.55
C LEU A 511 -5.00 7.76 7.38
N LEU A 512 -4.09 8.53 6.79
CA LEU A 512 -4.37 9.47 5.69
C LEU A 512 -4.43 8.78 4.32
N GLY A 513 -4.11 7.49 4.28
CA GLY A 513 -4.15 6.66 3.08
C GLY A 513 -2.88 6.75 2.24
N THR A 514 -2.67 5.74 1.41
CA THR A 514 -1.41 5.52 0.65
C THR A 514 -1.42 6.11 -0.76
N SER A 515 -2.52 6.74 -1.20
CA SER A 515 -2.65 7.27 -2.57
C SER A 515 -2.57 8.79 -2.66
N PHE A 516 -3.49 9.51 -2.01
CA PHE A 516 -3.56 10.98 -2.11
C PHE A 516 -2.42 11.65 -1.37
N PHE A 517 -2.18 11.27 -0.12
CA PHE A 517 -1.27 11.97 0.77
C PHE A 517 0.19 11.99 0.27
N PRO A 518 0.77 10.90 -0.27
CA PRO A 518 2.11 10.96 -0.87
C PRO A 518 2.21 11.92 -2.07
N ARG A 519 1.18 11.99 -2.92
CA ARG A 519 1.11 12.96 -4.04
C ARG A 519 1.06 14.39 -3.52
N TRP A 520 0.22 14.63 -2.51
CA TRP A 520 0.10 15.95 -1.88
C TRP A 520 1.41 16.37 -1.21
N LYS A 521 2.04 15.47 -0.46
CA LYS A 521 3.33 15.68 0.21
C LYS A 521 4.41 16.11 -0.79
N GLU A 522 4.58 15.36 -1.88
CA GLU A 522 5.54 15.66 -2.94
C GLU A 522 5.36 17.07 -3.52
N LYS A 523 4.12 17.54 -3.69
CA LYS A 523 3.81 18.85 -4.26
C LYS A 523 3.90 20.03 -3.29
N HIS A 524 3.80 19.79 -1.99
CA HIS A 524 3.65 20.87 -1.00
C HIS A 524 4.79 20.90 0.02
N GLN A 525 5.47 19.79 0.29
CA GLN A 525 6.51 19.73 1.32
C GLN A 525 7.79 20.43 0.86
N VAL A 526 8.23 21.40 1.66
CA VAL A 526 9.54 22.04 1.60
C VAL A 526 10.39 21.48 2.73
N ARG A 527 11.56 20.93 2.38
CA ARG A 527 12.53 20.41 3.35
C ARG A 527 13.68 21.37 3.54
N LEU A 528 14.36 21.24 4.68
CA LEU A 528 15.47 22.08 5.12
C LEU A 528 16.76 21.27 5.15
N SER A 529 17.85 21.83 4.64
CA SER A 529 19.19 21.39 5.02
C SER A 529 19.99 22.56 5.60
N VAL A 530 20.70 22.27 6.69
CA VAL A 530 21.56 23.25 7.37
C VAL A 530 23.00 22.79 7.20
N SER A 531 23.83 23.65 6.62
CA SER A 531 25.25 23.40 6.39
C SER A 531 26.09 24.61 6.79
N THR A 532 27.42 24.51 6.70
CA THR A 532 28.34 25.62 6.98
C THR A 532 28.15 26.82 6.04
N SER A 533 27.67 26.59 4.81
CA SER A 533 27.32 27.65 3.85
C SER A 533 25.94 28.28 4.09
N GLY A 534 25.21 27.80 5.11
CA GLY A 534 23.92 28.34 5.52
C GLY A 534 22.76 27.38 5.30
N LEU A 535 21.56 27.96 5.27
CA LEU A 535 20.28 27.27 5.26
C LEU A 535 19.70 27.20 3.84
N LYS A 536 19.50 25.98 3.32
CA LYS A 536 18.88 25.71 2.02
C LYS A 536 17.46 25.17 2.21
N LEU A 537 16.51 25.75 1.47
CA LEU A 537 15.15 25.26 1.34
C LEU A 537 15.08 24.44 0.06
N HIS A 538 14.70 23.18 0.18
CA HIS A 538 14.48 22.26 -0.93
C HIS A 538 13.01 22.32 -1.31
N MET A 539 12.72 22.96 -2.43
CA MET A 539 11.37 23.18 -2.93
C MET A 539 10.81 21.89 -3.54
N PRO A 540 9.47 21.71 -3.56
CA PRO A 540 8.83 20.68 -4.37
C PRO A 540 9.32 20.70 -5.81
N PRO A 541 9.59 19.53 -6.42
CA PRO A 541 10.06 19.46 -7.80
C PRO A 541 9.00 20.01 -8.77
N PRO A 542 9.41 20.66 -9.88
CA PRO A 542 8.49 21.17 -10.90
C PRO A 542 7.92 20.06 -11.81
N TYR A 543 8.11 18.79 -11.43
CA TYR A 543 7.64 17.58 -12.10
C TYR A 543 7.21 16.55 -11.06
N SER A 544 6.45 15.53 -11.47
CA SER A 544 6.00 14.48 -10.55
C SER A 544 6.92 13.27 -10.54
N ILE A 545 7.32 12.85 -9.34
CA ILE A 545 8.18 11.66 -9.12
C ILE A 545 7.30 10.41 -9.08
N VAL A 546 6.94 9.95 -10.27
CA VAL A 546 6.07 8.81 -10.53
C VAL A 546 6.45 8.20 -11.88
N ILE A 547 6.17 6.91 -12.10
CA ILE A 547 6.26 6.31 -13.43
C ILE A 547 5.51 7.18 -14.46
N GLN A 548 6.19 7.59 -15.52
CA GLN A 548 5.60 8.37 -16.60
C GLN A 548 5.73 7.67 -17.95
N GLU A 549 4.67 7.77 -18.75
CA GLU A 549 4.59 7.31 -20.15
C GLU A 549 4.36 8.55 -21.03
N SER A 550 5.28 8.80 -21.98
CA SER A 550 5.22 9.97 -22.86
C SER A 550 4.31 9.73 -24.08
N GLU A 551 3.90 10.80 -24.78
CA GLU A 551 3.11 10.69 -26.02
C GLU A 551 3.83 9.92 -27.15
N LYS A 552 5.16 9.78 -27.04
CA LYS A 552 5.98 9.00 -27.98
C LYS A 552 6.11 7.53 -27.57
N GLY A 553 5.54 7.14 -26.44
CA GLY A 553 5.71 5.81 -25.84
C GLY A 553 7.01 5.63 -25.04
N SER A 554 7.73 6.71 -24.73
CA SER A 554 8.91 6.65 -23.86
C SER A 554 8.48 6.44 -22.41
N TRP A 555 9.24 5.66 -21.65
CA TRP A 555 8.98 5.36 -20.24
C TRP A 555 10.07 5.88 -19.33
N HIS A 556 9.66 6.52 -18.25
CA HIS A 556 10.53 6.98 -17.18
C HIS A 556 10.06 6.41 -15.85
N VAL A 557 10.88 5.56 -15.22
CA VAL A 557 10.53 4.86 -13.97
C VAL A 557 11.46 5.32 -12.85
N PRO A 558 10.95 6.00 -11.80
CA PRO A 558 11.77 6.41 -10.67
C PRO A 558 11.98 5.27 -9.68
N MET A 559 13.21 5.15 -9.19
CA MET A 559 13.54 4.26 -8.08
C MET A 559 13.11 4.89 -6.75
N SER A 560 12.65 4.10 -5.79
CA SER A 560 12.44 4.52 -4.41
C SER A 560 13.78 4.80 -3.72
N THR A 561 13.89 5.93 -3.03
CA THR A 561 15.08 6.31 -2.26
C THR A 561 14.65 6.83 -0.89
N ASP A 562 15.42 6.53 0.16
CA ASP A 562 15.10 6.97 1.52
C ASP A 562 15.21 8.51 1.67
N ASP A 563 16.29 9.09 1.15
CA ASP A 563 16.50 10.54 1.11
C ASP A 563 17.06 10.98 -0.25
N ASP A 564 16.17 11.54 -1.07
CA ASP A 564 16.51 12.09 -2.39
C ASP A 564 17.25 13.44 -2.34
N ILE A 565 17.37 14.07 -1.16
CA ILE A 565 18.26 15.24 -0.99
C ILE A 565 19.71 14.76 -0.84
N ALA A 566 19.93 13.69 -0.08
CA ALA A 566 21.27 13.15 0.16
C ALA A 566 21.80 12.35 -1.03
N THR A 567 20.90 11.62 -1.72
CA THR A 567 21.27 10.73 -2.83
C THR A 567 20.45 11.06 -4.08
N PRO A 568 21.09 11.46 -5.20
CA PRO A 568 20.36 11.71 -6.43
C PRO A 568 19.59 10.47 -6.88
N ARG A 569 18.28 10.64 -7.06
CA ARG A 569 17.38 9.55 -7.44
C ARG A 569 17.72 8.98 -8.81
N GLN A 570 17.85 7.67 -8.89
CA GLN A 570 18.01 6.95 -10.15
C GLN A 570 16.66 6.77 -10.85
N TRP A 571 16.70 6.87 -12.18
CA TRP A 571 15.56 6.67 -13.07
C TRP A 571 15.93 5.67 -14.15
N LEU A 572 14.98 4.85 -14.57
CA LEU A 572 15.10 4.07 -15.79
C LEU A 572 14.46 4.84 -16.95
N CYS A 573 15.26 5.18 -17.96
CA CYS A 573 14.80 5.77 -19.22
C CYS A 573 14.73 4.66 -20.28
N SER A 574 13.53 4.39 -20.80
CA SER A 574 13.30 3.41 -21.87
C SER A 574 12.64 4.11 -23.05
N THR A 575 13.37 4.20 -24.15
CA THR A 575 12.94 4.88 -25.39
C THR A 575 13.08 3.92 -26.57
N ARG A 576 12.24 4.04 -27.60
CA ARG A 576 12.46 3.28 -28.84
C ARG A 576 13.73 3.77 -29.53
N GLN A 577 14.54 2.84 -30.04
CA GLN A 577 15.62 3.21 -30.95
C GLN A 577 14.99 3.77 -32.23
N SER A 578 15.23 5.04 -32.51
CA SER A 578 14.86 5.65 -33.79
C SER A 578 15.56 4.87 -34.89
N SER A 579 14.77 4.31 -35.81
CA SER A 579 15.25 3.66 -37.03
C SER A 579 16.02 4.62 -37.93
#